data_AF-A0A6A4HXV8-F1
#
_entry.id   AF-A0A6A4HXV8-F1
#
_cell.length_a   1.000
_cell.length_b   1.000
_cell.length_c   1.000
_cell.angle_alpha   90.00
_cell.angle_beta   90.00
_cell.angle_gamma   90.00
#
_symmetry.space_group_name_H-M   'P 1'
#
loop_
_entity.id
_entity.type
_entity.pdbx_description
1 polymer ?
#
loop_
_entity_poly.entity_id
_entity_poly.type
_entity_poly.pdbx_seq_one_letter_code
_entity_poly.pdbx_strand_id
1 'polypeptide(L)'
;MLPSLPHYGRWYSRCSRSDWIDPSLDPNKKCYNNKRLITLNAWIVLLAPEVVAFLLITITRPLAAVIQAASQSVGMFIGARFLIGFGLIMTFAATYNSLWNLGAIVSWRIPSAMQGLPSLVQICLVWFSPESPRWLISKGREEQALQTLAYYHADGNIDDPLVRYEFNEIKAALEFDRHGFSP
;
A
#
# COMPACT_ATOMS: atom_id res chain seq x y z
N MET A 1 -25.86 -8.95 -26.64
CA MET A 1 -26.28 -8.52 -25.30
C MET A 1 -25.05 -8.03 -24.55
N LEU A 2 -24.87 -6.72 -24.46
CA LEU A 2 -23.93 -6.07 -23.54
C LEU A 2 -24.74 -5.09 -22.69
N PRO A 3 -24.53 -5.03 -21.36
CA PRO A 3 -25.43 -4.34 -20.46
C PRO A 3 -25.20 -2.82 -20.53
N SER A 4 -26.30 -2.09 -20.64
CA SER A 4 -26.39 -0.64 -20.67
C SER A 4 -25.90 -0.02 -19.35
N LEU A 5 -24.81 0.75 -19.40
CA LEU A 5 -24.46 1.73 -18.35
C LEU A 5 -25.48 2.87 -18.40
N PRO A 6 -26.30 3.08 -17.35
CA PRO A 6 -27.19 4.21 -17.32
C PRO A 6 -26.44 5.43 -16.76
N HIS A 7 -26.71 6.61 -17.32
CA HIS A 7 -26.48 7.96 -16.75
C HIS A 7 -25.43 8.92 -17.35
N TYR A 8 -24.62 8.58 -18.36
CA TYR A 8 -23.80 9.62 -19.03
C TYR A 8 -24.49 10.28 -20.25
N GLY A 9 -25.38 9.57 -20.95
CA GLY A 9 -26.07 10.09 -22.16
C GLY A 9 -27.15 11.13 -21.91
N ARG A 10 -27.54 11.37 -20.65
CA ARG A 10 -28.65 12.28 -20.29
C ARG A 10 -28.22 13.76 -20.18
N TRP A 11 -26.91 14.02 -20.01
CA TRP A 11 -26.37 15.37 -20.03
C TRP A 11 -26.17 15.88 -21.47
N TYR A 12 -25.77 15.01 -22.39
CA TYR A 12 -25.54 15.36 -23.80
C TYR A 12 -26.82 15.83 -24.51
N SER A 13 -27.96 15.22 -24.16
CA SER A 13 -29.28 15.54 -24.72
C SER A 13 -29.90 16.82 -24.17
N ARG A 14 -29.35 17.41 -23.09
CA ARG A 14 -29.91 18.62 -22.45
C ARG A 14 -29.43 19.93 -23.10
N CYS A 15 -28.44 19.89 -24.01
CA CYS A 15 -28.15 21.03 -24.90
C CYS A 15 -29.16 21.18 -26.06
N SER A 16 -30.02 20.17 -26.28
CA SER A 16 -31.04 20.17 -27.35
C SER A 16 -32.40 20.72 -26.88
N ARG A 17 -32.60 20.90 -25.56
CA ARG A 17 -33.89 21.34 -25.01
C ARG A 17 -33.79 22.80 -24.56
N SER A 18 -34.26 23.67 -25.44
CA SER A 18 -34.19 25.13 -25.46
C SER A 18 -35.07 25.84 -24.40
N ASP A 19 -35.16 25.32 -23.17
CA ASP A 19 -36.17 25.78 -22.21
C ASP A 19 -35.68 26.88 -21.23
N TRP A 20 -34.43 27.34 -21.34
CA TRP A 20 -33.87 28.41 -20.48
C TRP A 20 -33.00 29.42 -21.25
N ILE A 21 -33.36 29.73 -22.50
CA ILE A 21 -32.59 30.65 -23.34
C ILE A 21 -33.02 32.09 -23.00
N ASP A 22 -32.18 32.80 -22.23
CA ASP A 22 -32.19 34.27 -22.23
C ASP A 22 -32.10 34.76 -23.70
N PRO A 23 -33.10 35.49 -24.22
CA PRO A 23 -33.20 35.83 -25.65
C PRO A 23 -32.04 36.70 -26.18
N SER A 24 -31.22 37.26 -25.31
CA SER A 24 -30.09 38.14 -25.65
C SER A 24 -28.78 37.41 -25.94
N LEU A 25 -28.70 36.09 -25.70
CA LEU A 25 -27.49 35.30 -25.92
C LEU A 25 -27.64 34.32 -27.08
N ASP A 26 -26.84 34.55 -28.13
CA ASP A 26 -26.75 33.68 -29.32
C ASP A 26 -26.49 32.20 -28.93
N PRO A 27 -27.44 31.28 -29.21
CA PRO A 27 -27.37 29.89 -28.75
C PRO A 27 -26.21 29.11 -29.39
N ASN A 28 -25.77 29.49 -30.59
CA ASN A 28 -24.67 28.83 -31.28
C ASN A 28 -23.31 29.11 -30.61
N LYS A 29 -23.11 30.32 -30.07
CA LYS A 29 -21.87 30.69 -29.38
C LYS A 29 -21.73 30.01 -28.02
N LYS A 30 -22.83 29.83 -27.28
CA LYS A 30 -22.83 29.19 -25.95
C LYS A 30 -22.51 27.68 -26.04
N CYS A 31 -23.06 26.99 -27.05
CA CYS A 31 -22.79 25.57 -27.29
C CYS A 31 -21.35 25.34 -27.77
N TYR A 32 -20.82 26.19 -28.66
CA TYR A 32 -19.43 26.12 -29.12
C TYR A 32 -18.43 26.42 -27.99
N ASN A 33 -18.69 27.44 -27.16
CA ASN A 33 -17.86 27.73 -25.99
C ASN A 33 -17.87 26.60 -24.98
N ASN A 34 -19.04 26.00 -24.66
CA ASN A 34 -19.11 24.87 -23.73
C ASN A 34 -18.39 23.63 -24.28
N LYS A 35 -18.51 23.31 -25.57
CA LYS A 35 -17.76 22.20 -26.18
C LYS A 35 -16.25 22.44 -26.15
N ARG A 36 -15.82 23.67 -26.47
CA ARG A 36 -14.40 24.06 -26.45
C ARG A 36 -13.82 24.09 -25.04
N LEU A 37 -14.60 24.50 -24.04
CA LEU A 37 -14.25 24.42 -22.61
C LEU A 37 -14.16 22.96 -22.11
N ILE A 38 -15.01 22.07 -22.61
CA ILE A 38 -14.95 20.64 -22.28
C ILE A 38 -13.73 19.99 -22.91
N THR A 39 -13.37 20.32 -24.16
CA THR A 39 -12.12 19.82 -24.77
C THR A 39 -10.86 20.48 -24.19
N LEU A 40 -10.91 21.78 -23.86
CA LEU A 40 -9.81 22.49 -23.18
C LEU A 40 -9.54 21.98 -21.77
N ASN A 41 -10.56 21.46 -21.08
CA ASN A 41 -10.44 20.87 -19.74
C ASN A 41 -10.59 19.35 -19.75
N ALA A 42 -10.59 18.70 -20.93
CA ALA A 42 -10.72 17.25 -21.04
C ALA A 42 -9.58 16.54 -20.32
N TRP A 43 -8.39 17.13 -20.32
CA TRP A 43 -7.24 16.65 -19.56
C TRP A 43 -7.53 16.57 -18.06
N ILE A 44 -8.31 17.50 -17.48
CA ILE A 44 -8.72 17.47 -16.07
C ILE A 44 -9.61 16.25 -15.81
N VAL A 45 -10.56 15.96 -16.70
CA VAL A 45 -11.48 14.81 -16.55
C VAL A 45 -10.74 13.48 -16.76
N LEU A 46 -9.75 13.45 -17.66
CA LEU A 46 -8.95 12.25 -17.94
C LEU A 46 -7.85 11.99 -16.90
N LEU A 47 -7.31 13.05 -16.26
CA LEU A 47 -6.27 12.94 -15.22
C LEU A 47 -6.83 12.89 -13.80
N ALA A 48 -8.05 13.39 -13.54
CA ALA A 48 -8.68 13.35 -12.23
C ALA A 48 -8.72 11.94 -11.58
N PRO A 49 -9.13 10.85 -12.26
CA PRO A 49 -9.15 9.53 -11.64
C PRO A 49 -7.76 8.97 -11.35
N GLU A 50 -6.76 9.29 -12.17
CA GLU A 50 -5.36 8.91 -11.95
C GLU A 50 -4.80 9.62 -10.72
N VAL A 51 -4.96 10.95 -10.63
CA VAL A 51 -4.49 11.74 -9.49
C VAL A 51 -5.16 11.28 -8.19
N VAL A 52 -6.47 11.01 -8.21
CA VAL A 52 -7.19 10.47 -7.05
C VAL A 52 -6.66 9.08 -6.67
N ALA A 53 -6.40 8.20 -7.64
CA ALA A 53 -5.81 6.89 -7.36
C ALA A 53 -4.40 7.02 -6.76
N PHE A 54 -3.55 7.88 -7.30
CA PHE A 54 -2.20 8.14 -6.75
C PHE A 54 -2.27 8.69 -5.32
N LEU A 55 -3.16 9.64 -5.02
CA LEU A 55 -3.34 10.19 -3.68
C LEU A 55 -3.87 9.15 -2.67
N LEU A 56 -4.78 8.28 -3.10
CA LEU A 56 -5.27 7.20 -2.23
C LEU A 56 -4.20 6.12 -2.00
N ILE A 57 -3.38 5.82 -3.02
CA ILE A 57 -2.28 4.85 -2.92
C ILE A 57 -1.18 5.37 -1.99
N THR A 58 -0.82 6.65 -2.10
CA THR A 58 0.23 7.27 -1.25
C THR A 58 -0.18 7.37 0.21
N ILE A 59 -1.47 7.38 0.53
CA ILE A 59 -1.96 7.37 1.91
C ILE A 59 -2.15 5.94 2.44
N THR A 60 -2.80 5.07 1.66
CA THR A 60 -3.21 3.73 2.13
C THR A 60 -2.01 2.80 2.34
N ARG A 61 -0.99 2.86 1.47
CA ARG A 61 0.21 1.99 1.55
C ARG A 61 1.06 2.24 2.81
N PRO A 62 1.52 3.47 3.10
CA PRO A 62 2.31 3.70 4.31
C PRO A 62 1.49 3.47 5.58
N LEU A 63 0.20 3.84 5.58
CA LEU A 63 -0.68 3.57 6.73
C LEU A 63 -0.77 2.07 7.04
N ALA A 64 -1.01 1.25 6.02
CA ALA A 64 -1.11 -0.20 6.22
C ALA A 64 0.24 -0.84 6.60
N ALA A 65 1.35 -0.31 6.09
CA ALA A 65 2.70 -0.75 6.48
C ALA A 65 3.00 -0.44 7.96
N VAL A 66 2.61 0.76 8.45
CA VAL A 66 2.76 1.13 9.87
C VAL A 66 1.91 0.22 10.76
N ILE A 67 0.67 -0.07 10.37
CA ILE A 67 -0.22 -0.98 11.14
C ILE A 67 0.37 -2.40 11.17
N GLN A 68 0.94 -2.87 10.08
CA GLN A 68 1.61 -4.18 10.04
C GLN A 68 2.88 -4.20 10.90
N ALA A 69 3.68 -3.13 10.89
CA ALA A 69 4.87 -3.03 11.72
C ALA A 69 4.55 -2.94 13.22
N ALA A 70 3.43 -2.31 13.58
CA ALA A 70 2.95 -2.22 14.95
C ALA A 70 2.12 -3.44 15.40
N SER A 71 1.95 -4.47 14.56
CA SER A 71 1.03 -5.57 14.85
C SER A 71 1.54 -6.51 15.95
N GLN A 72 0.90 -6.48 17.12
CA GLN A 72 1.12 -7.43 18.22
C GLN A 72 0.09 -8.57 18.27
N SER A 73 -0.94 -8.54 17.41
CA SER A 73 -1.97 -9.57 17.32
C SER A 73 -2.16 -10.07 15.89
N VAL A 74 -2.52 -11.35 15.74
CA VAL A 74 -2.75 -12.00 14.43
C VAL A 74 -3.86 -11.31 13.64
N GLY A 75 -4.91 -10.83 14.32
CA GLY A 75 -6.00 -10.09 13.69
C GLY A 75 -5.55 -8.77 13.05
N MET A 76 -4.67 -8.02 13.72
CA MET A 76 -4.11 -6.78 13.20
C MET A 76 -3.18 -7.03 12.00
N PHE A 77 -2.42 -8.13 12.03
CA PHE A 77 -1.60 -8.56 10.90
C PHE A 77 -2.43 -8.91 9.67
N ILE A 78 -3.50 -9.71 9.84
CA ILE A 78 -4.39 -10.09 8.74
C ILE A 78 -5.11 -8.85 8.18
N GLY A 79 -5.64 -7.98 9.05
CA GLY A 79 -6.30 -6.74 8.64
C GLY A 79 -5.39 -5.82 7.83
N ALA A 80 -4.12 -5.66 8.25
CA ALA A 80 -3.14 -4.88 7.51
C ALA A 80 -2.85 -5.47 6.12
N ARG A 81 -2.75 -6.80 5.99
CA ARG A 81 -2.54 -7.46 4.70
C ARG A 81 -3.71 -7.27 3.73
N PHE A 82 -4.95 -7.26 4.23
CA PHE A 82 -6.11 -6.94 3.41
C PHE A 82 -6.07 -5.50 2.88
N LEU A 83 -5.69 -4.53 3.71
CA LEU A 83 -5.55 -3.12 3.31
C LEU A 83 -4.44 -2.92 2.26
N ILE A 84 -3.30 -3.60 2.42
CA ILE A 84 -2.21 -3.60 1.43
C ILE A 84 -2.70 -4.20 0.09
N GLY A 85 -3.43 -5.31 0.15
CA GLY A 85 -4.02 -5.98 -1.01
C GLY A 85 -4.99 -5.08 -1.78
N PHE A 86 -5.84 -4.34 -1.07
CA PHE A 86 -6.75 -3.37 -1.67
C PHE A 86 -5.99 -2.24 -2.40
N GLY A 87 -4.91 -1.74 -1.81
CA GLY A 87 -4.03 -0.75 -2.44
C GLY A 87 -3.32 -1.27 -3.70
N LEU A 88 -3.08 -2.59 -3.83
CA LEU A 88 -2.53 -3.20 -5.04
C LEU A 88 -3.56 -3.25 -6.17
N ILE A 89 -4.82 -3.58 -5.87
CA ILE A 89 -5.91 -3.61 -6.85
C ILE A 89 -6.13 -2.21 -7.46
N MET A 90 -6.12 -1.16 -6.63
CA MET A 90 -6.24 0.23 -7.09
C MET A 90 -5.05 0.67 -7.98
N THR A 91 -3.84 0.19 -7.67
CA THR A 91 -2.66 0.44 -8.51
C THR A 91 -2.79 -0.24 -9.87
N PHE A 92 -3.28 -1.48 -9.91
CA PHE A 92 -3.51 -2.21 -11.15
C PHE A 92 -4.56 -1.53 -12.03
N ALA A 93 -5.65 -1.00 -11.45
CA ALA A 93 -6.68 -0.28 -12.19
C ALA A 93 -6.15 1.02 -12.83
N ALA A 94 -5.36 1.81 -12.10
CA ALA A 94 -4.71 3.02 -12.62
C ALA A 94 -3.69 2.68 -13.73
N THR A 95 -2.89 1.64 -13.52
CA THR A 95 -1.90 1.19 -14.51
C THR A 95 -2.57 0.63 -15.77
N TYR A 96 -3.70 -0.07 -15.64
CA TYR A 96 -4.49 -0.52 -16.78
C TYR A 96 -5.01 0.65 -17.61
N ASN A 97 -5.56 1.70 -16.98
CA ASN A 97 -6.05 2.88 -17.68
C ASN A 97 -4.93 3.67 -18.39
N SER A 98 -3.73 3.74 -17.82
CA SER A 98 -2.57 4.35 -18.49
C SER A 98 -2.05 3.49 -19.66
N LEU A 99 -2.16 2.15 -19.58
CA LEU A 99 -1.81 1.20 -20.65
C LEU A 99 -2.63 1.37 -21.93
N TRP A 100 -3.90 1.79 -21.81
CA TRP A 100 -4.74 2.09 -22.99
C TRP A 100 -4.38 3.41 -23.66
N ASN A 101 -3.73 4.33 -22.93
CA ASN A 101 -3.39 5.68 -23.41
C ASN A 101 -1.93 5.78 -23.93
N LEU A 102 -1.02 4.97 -23.40
CA LEU A 102 0.39 4.88 -23.80
C LEU A 102 0.67 3.46 -24.28
N GLY A 103 0.84 3.27 -25.59
CA GLY A 103 0.93 1.96 -26.26
C GLY A 103 1.58 0.82 -25.45
N ALA A 104 0.90 -0.34 -25.45
CA ALA A 104 1.02 -1.47 -24.54
C ALA A 104 2.42 -2.10 -24.30
N ILE A 105 3.45 -1.75 -25.07
CA ILE A 105 4.73 -2.47 -25.07
C ILE A 105 5.67 -1.99 -23.94
N VAL A 106 5.62 -0.72 -23.55
CA VAL A 106 6.56 -0.13 -22.57
C VAL A 106 5.97 -0.09 -21.15
N SER A 107 4.64 -0.07 -21.04
CA SER A 107 3.93 0.35 -19.84
C SER A 107 3.90 -0.69 -18.69
N TRP A 108 4.12 -1.97 -18.94
CA TRP A 108 4.19 -3.00 -17.88
C TRP A 108 5.61 -3.29 -17.39
N ARG A 109 6.64 -3.00 -18.20
CA ARG A 109 8.05 -3.26 -17.86
C ARG A 109 8.58 -2.28 -16.82
N ILE A 110 8.22 -1.00 -16.97
CA ILE A 110 8.68 0.08 -16.07
C ILE A 110 8.19 -0.16 -14.62
N PRO A 111 6.91 -0.45 -14.36
CA PRO A 111 6.43 -0.74 -13.00
C PRO A 111 7.10 -1.98 -12.40
N SER A 112 7.28 -3.06 -13.17
CA SER A 112 7.92 -4.28 -12.69
C SER A 112 9.40 -4.08 -12.35
N ALA A 113 10.13 -3.33 -13.18
CA ALA A 113 11.53 -3.00 -12.91
C ALA A 113 11.68 -2.10 -11.66
N MET A 114 10.79 -1.12 -11.50
CA MET A 114 10.80 -0.22 -10.34
C MET A 114 10.45 -0.94 -9.03
N GLN A 115 9.62 -1.98 -9.07
CA GLN A 115 9.31 -2.83 -7.91
C GLN A 115 10.53 -3.66 -7.45
N GLY A 116 11.50 -3.91 -8.32
CA GLY A 116 12.71 -4.65 -7.95
C GLY A 116 13.66 -3.85 -7.03
N LEU A 117 13.69 -2.52 -7.16
CA LEU A 117 14.56 -1.66 -6.37
C LEU A 117 14.37 -1.82 -4.83
N PRO A 118 13.16 -1.71 -4.27
CA PRO A 118 12.98 -1.88 -2.83
C PRO A 118 13.33 -3.31 -2.35
N SER A 119 13.14 -4.34 -3.17
CA SER A 119 13.55 -5.71 -2.83
C SER A 119 15.07 -5.86 -2.76
N LEU A 120 15.81 -5.21 -3.67
CA LEU A 120 17.27 -5.20 -3.63
C LEU A 120 17.78 -4.47 -2.39
N VAL A 121 17.19 -3.30 -2.07
CA VAL A 121 17.52 -2.56 -0.85
C VAL A 121 17.23 -3.39 0.39
N GLN A 122 16.10 -4.10 0.44
CA GLN A 122 15.75 -4.98 1.57
C GLN A 122 16.77 -6.11 1.75
N ILE A 123 17.21 -6.76 0.66
CA ILE A 123 18.24 -7.81 0.72
C ILE A 123 19.55 -7.26 1.29
N CYS A 124 19.94 -6.05 0.88
CA CYS A 124 21.12 -5.39 1.45
C CYS A 124 20.95 -5.08 2.95
N LEU A 125 19.75 -4.68 3.40
CA LEU A 125 19.48 -4.34 4.80
C LEU A 125 19.46 -5.56 5.74
N VAL A 126 19.16 -6.76 5.23
CA VAL A 126 19.18 -7.99 6.04
C VAL A 126 20.55 -8.21 6.70
N TRP A 127 21.64 -7.84 6.04
CA TRP A 127 22.99 -8.03 6.56
C TRP A 127 23.35 -7.05 7.70
N PHE A 128 22.58 -5.96 7.85
CA PHE A 128 22.74 -5.00 8.95
C PHE A 128 21.83 -5.30 10.15
N SER A 129 20.85 -6.20 9.99
CA SER A 129 19.93 -6.54 11.08
C SER A 129 20.63 -7.48 12.06
N PRO A 130 20.67 -7.17 13.37
CA PRO A 130 21.18 -8.11 14.36
C PRO A 130 20.30 -9.36 14.42
N GLU A 131 20.93 -10.47 14.76
CA GLU A 131 20.26 -11.76 14.90
C GLU A 131 19.25 -11.74 16.04
N SER A 132 18.13 -12.45 15.87
CA SER A 132 17.07 -12.47 16.88
C SER A 132 17.52 -13.17 18.17
N PRO A 133 17.21 -12.64 19.37
CA PRO A 133 17.57 -13.25 20.65
C PRO A 133 17.07 -14.69 20.82
N ARG A 134 15.86 -15.00 20.32
CA ARG A 134 15.29 -16.36 20.35
C ARG A 134 16.13 -17.36 19.54
N TRP A 135 16.62 -16.96 18.37
CA TRP A 135 17.49 -17.81 17.55
C TRP A 135 18.83 -18.06 18.24
N LEU A 136 19.44 -17.02 18.84
CA LEU A 136 20.70 -17.13 19.57
C LEU A 136 20.60 -18.13 20.73
N ILE A 137 19.51 -18.08 21.52
CA ILE A 137 19.24 -19.05 22.60
C ILE A 137 19.09 -20.47 22.04
N SER A 138 18.39 -20.64 20.91
CA SER A 138 18.22 -21.96 20.28
C SER A 138 19.54 -22.59 19.81
N LYS A 139 20.55 -21.77 19.52
CA LYS A 139 21.91 -22.18 19.13
C LYS A 139 22.88 -22.30 20.32
N GLY A 140 22.40 -22.13 21.56
CA GLY A 140 23.22 -22.16 22.78
C GLY A 140 24.10 -20.93 22.99
N ARG A 141 23.87 -19.83 22.25
CA ARG A 141 24.60 -18.56 22.39
C ARG A 141 23.87 -17.62 23.34
N GLU A 142 23.73 -18.05 24.59
CA GLU A 142 22.92 -17.37 25.61
C GLU A 142 23.46 -15.97 25.97
N GLU A 143 24.78 -15.82 26.06
CA GLU A 143 25.42 -14.53 26.40
C GLU A 143 25.19 -13.45 25.33
N GLN A 144 25.25 -13.83 24.05
CA GLN A 144 24.95 -12.91 22.94
C GLN A 144 23.46 -12.55 22.91
N ALA A 145 22.58 -13.48 23.26
CA ALA A 145 21.14 -13.22 23.34
C ALA A 145 20.82 -12.22 24.46
N LEU A 146 21.45 -12.36 25.63
CA LEU A 146 21.32 -11.43 26.75
C LEU A 146 21.82 -10.03 26.39
N GLN A 147 22.96 -9.92 25.72
CA GLN A 147 23.49 -8.62 25.27
C GLN A 147 22.54 -7.93 24.28
N THR A 148 22.01 -8.66 23.30
CA THR A 148 21.03 -8.12 22.35
C THR A 148 19.76 -7.67 23.07
N LEU A 149 19.27 -8.46 24.03
CA LEU A 149 18.05 -8.12 24.79
C LEU A 149 18.26 -6.90 25.70
N ALA A 150 19.42 -6.81 26.36
CA ALA A 150 19.81 -5.67 27.19
C ALA A 150 19.96 -4.39 26.35
N TYR A 151 20.51 -4.49 25.14
CA TYR A 151 20.64 -3.36 24.21
C TYR A 151 19.28 -2.77 23.83
N TYR A 152 18.27 -3.60 23.59
CA TYR A 152 16.94 -3.14 23.17
C TYR A 152 16.00 -2.75 24.32
N HIS A 153 16.11 -3.38 25.50
CA HIS A 153 15.15 -3.18 26.60
C HIS A 153 15.72 -2.51 27.86
N ALA A 154 17.04 -2.48 28.06
CA ALA A 154 17.65 -2.01 29.31
C ALA A 154 18.89 -1.11 29.12
N ASP A 155 19.00 -0.41 27.99
CA ASP A 155 20.11 0.50 27.67
C ASP A 155 21.51 -0.16 27.84
N GLY A 156 21.58 -1.47 27.55
CA GLY A 156 22.79 -2.28 27.69
C GLY A 156 23.02 -2.89 29.08
N ASN A 157 22.14 -2.69 30.06
CA ASN A 157 22.24 -3.32 31.38
C ASN A 157 21.73 -4.78 31.36
N ILE A 158 22.67 -5.72 31.39
CA ILE A 158 22.39 -7.18 31.37
C ILE A 158 21.75 -7.66 32.70
N ASP A 159 21.98 -6.93 33.78
CA ASP A 159 21.50 -7.29 35.12
C ASP A 159 20.11 -6.75 35.45
N ASP A 160 19.46 -6.07 34.49
CA ASP A 160 18.09 -5.60 34.67
C ASP A 160 17.14 -6.79 34.89
N PRO A 161 16.30 -6.75 35.95
CA PRO A 161 15.35 -7.82 36.23
C PRO A 161 14.39 -8.10 35.08
N LEU A 162 14.05 -7.11 34.25
CA LEU A 162 13.18 -7.28 33.08
C LEU A 162 13.85 -8.15 32.01
N VAL A 163 15.11 -7.87 31.69
CA VAL A 163 15.90 -8.60 30.68
C VAL A 163 16.08 -10.07 31.10
N ARG A 164 16.41 -10.30 32.37
CA ARG A 164 16.55 -11.67 32.90
C ARG A 164 15.23 -12.42 32.91
N TYR A 165 14.12 -11.75 33.20
CA TYR A 165 12.79 -12.34 33.15
C TYR A 165 12.42 -12.78 31.73
N GLU A 166 12.53 -11.87 30.76
CA GLU A 166 12.24 -12.15 29.34
C GLU A 166 13.14 -13.26 28.78
N PHE A 167 14.43 -13.25 29.13
CA PHE A 167 15.37 -14.30 28.72
C PHE A 167 14.95 -15.68 29.24
N ASN A 168 14.57 -15.77 30.52
CA ASN A 168 14.11 -17.03 31.13
C ASN A 168 12.79 -17.50 30.53
N GLU A 169 11.87 -16.59 30.21
CA GLU A 169 10.61 -16.91 29.55
C GLU A 169 10.85 -17.52 28.17
N ILE A 170 11.71 -16.91 27.35
CA ILE A 170 12.06 -17.42 26.01
C ILE A 170 12.75 -18.79 26.12
N LYS A 171 13.64 -18.97 27.11
CA LYS A 171 14.33 -20.24 27.33
C LYS A 171 13.35 -21.35 27.73
N ALA A 172 12.44 -21.07 28.67
CA ALA A 172 11.41 -22.01 29.09
C ALA A 172 10.48 -22.40 27.92
N ALA A 173 10.09 -21.44 27.07
CA ALA A 173 9.28 -21.72 25.89
C ALA A 173 10.02 -22.64 24.88
N LEU A 174 11.32 -22.42 24.67
CA LEU A 174 12.13 -23.27 23.79
C LEU A 174 12.39 -24.67 24.35
N GLU A 175 12.55 -24.81 25.66
CA GLU A 175 12.65 -26.11 26.33
C GLU A 175 11.33 -26.87 26.22
N PHE A 176 10.20 -26.19 26.41
CA PHE A 176 8.88 -26.76 26.19
C PHE A 176 8.70 -27.25 24.74
N ASP A 177 9.05 -26.43 23.75
CA ASP A 177 8.99 -26.81 22.32
C ASP A 177 9.89 -28.03 22.01
N ARG A 178 11.05 -28.15 22.68
CA ARG A 178 12.01 -29.25 22.48
C ARG A 178 11.56 -30.56 23.12
N HIS A 179 10.91 -30.52 24.28
CA HIS A 179 10.48 -31.70 25.02
C HIS A 179 9.04 -32.13 24.70
N GLY A 180 8.16 -31.20 24.31
CA GLY A 180 6.76 -31.45 23.95
C GLY A 180 6.57 -32.15 22.60
N PHE A 181 7.62 -32.27 21.79
CA PHE A 181 7.61 -32.94 20.49
C PHE A 181 8.36 -34.29 20.55
N SER A 182 7.99 -35.14 21.52
CA SER A 182 8.41 -36.55 21.54
C SER A 182 7.24 -37.37 20.96
N PRO A 183 7.32 -37.97 19.75
CA PRO A 183 6.27 -38.84 19.23
C PRO A 183 6.13 -40.14 20.05
#